data_AF-A0A1S6EY18-F1
#
_entry.id   AF-A0A1S6EY18-F1
#
_cell.length_a   1.000
_cell.length_b   1.000
_cell.length_c   1.000
_cell.angle_alpha   90.00
_cell.angle_beta   90.00
_cell.angle_gamma   90.00
#
_symmetry.space_group_name_H-M   'P 1'
#
loop_
_entity.id
_entity.type
_entity.pdbx_description
1 polymer ?
#
loop_
_entity_poly.entity_id
_entity_poly.type
_entity_poly.pdbx_seq_one_letter_code
_entity_poly.pdbx_strand_id
1 'polypeptide(L)' 'MATAKQLTAQDIADIKARLRQGEYQHHIAADYGLNQGRVSEINTGKRGVVIQPQAQLTML' A
#
# COMPACT_ATOMS: atom_id res chain seq x y z
N MET A 1 -11.61 -15.94 -14.56
CA MET A 1 -10.54 -14.91 -14.47
C MET A 1 -10.85 -14.05 -13.26
N ALA A 2 -9.97 -13.98 -12.26
CA ALA A 2 -10.20 -13.12 -11.10
C ALA A 2 -10.02 -11.66 -11.54
N THR A 3 -11.03 -10.83 -11.31
CA THR A 3 -10.97 -9.39 -11.60
C THR A 3 -9.91 -8.75 -10.73
N ALA A 4 -8.98 -7.99 -11.32
CA ALA A 4 -7.96 -7.30 -10.55
C ALA A 4 -8.64 -6.33 -9.58
N LYS A 5 -8.42 -6.49 -8.27
CA LYS A 5 -8.88 -5.53 -7.26
C LYS A 5 -8.36 -4.14 -7.62
N GLN A 6 -9.27 -3.19 -7.78
CA GLN A 6 -8.90 -1.81 -8.06
C GLN A 6 -8.56 -1.13 -6.73
N LEU A 7 -7.33 -0.63 -6.62
CA LEU A 7 -6.89 0.11 -5.44
C LEU A 7 -7.41 1.53 -5.49
N THR A 8 -8.00 1.97 -4.37
CA THR A 8 -8.36 3.36 -4.15
C THR A 8 -7.14 4.19 -3.76
N ALA A 9 -7.27 5.52 -3.77
CA ALA A 9 -6.23 6.40 -3.25
C ALA A 9 -5.97 6.16 -1.76
N GLN A 10 -7.02 5.85 -1.00
CA GLN A 10 -6.94 5.56 0.43
C GLN A 10 -6.14 4.27 0.70
N ASP A 11 -6.37 3.22 -0.09
CA ASP A 11 -5.62 1.96 0.00
C ASP A 11 -4.12 2.20 -0.25
N ILE A 12 -3.79 2.97 -1.28
CA ILE A 12 -2.39 3.30 -1.60
C ILE A 12 -1.75 4.10 -0.47
N ALA A 13 -2.49 5.06 0.11
CA ALA A 13 -1.99 5.87 1.22
C ALA A 13 -1.72 5.03 2.48
N ASP A 14 -2.58 4.06 2.79
CA ASP A 14 -2.38 3.10 3.90
C ASP A 14 -1.20 2.15 3.61
N ILE A 15 -1.15 1.53 2.43
CA ILE A 15 -0.05 0.65 2.03
C ILE A 15 1.30 1.35 2.18
N LYS A 16 1.40 2.62 1.76
CA LYS A 16 2.63 3.39 1.95
C LYS A 16 2.94 3.70 3.42
N ALA A 17 1.93 3.90 4.26
CA ALA A 17 2.12 4.11 5.69
C ALA A 17 2.67 2.84 6.36
N ARG A 18 2.08 1.68 6.05
CA ARG A 18 2.53 0.36 6.51
C ARG A 18 3.96 0.04 6.06
N LEU A 19 4.30 0.34 4.80
CA LEU A 19 5.68 0.20 4.30
C LEU A 19 6.68 1.09 5.06
N ARG A 20 6.30 2.33 5.41
CA ARG A 20 7.15 3.22 6.22
C ARG A 20 7.36 2.71 7.64
N GLN A 21 6.40 1.96 8.19
CA GLN A 21 6.52 1.30 9.49
C GLN A 21 7.41 0.05 9.44
N GLY A 22 7.90 -0.34 8.27
CA GLY A 22 8.78 -1.50 8.10
C GLY A 22 8.03 -2.82 7.93
N GLU A 23 6.72 -2.80 7.71
CA GLU A 23 5.96 -4.02 7.50
C GLU A 23 6.34 -4.72 6.18
N TYR A 24 6.37 -6.05 6.20
CA TYR A 24 6.70 -6.85 5.04
C TYR A 24 5.64 -6.75 3.93
N GLN A 25 6.11 -6.53 2.70
CA GLN A 25 5.24 -6.38 1.53
C GLN A 25 4.29 -7.57 1.30
N HIS A 26 4.68 -8.79 1.66
CA HIS A 26 3.85 -9.98 1.48
C HIS A 26 2.69 -10.05 2.49
N HIS A 27 2.87 -9.53 3.71
CA HIS A 27 1.76 -9.37 4.67
C HIS A 27 0.77 -8.31 4.20
N ILE A 28 1.27 -7.15 3.78
CA ILE A 28 0.44 -6.08 3.21
C ILE A 28 -0.33 -6.60 1.98
N ALA A 29 0.34 -7.37 1.12
CA ALA A 29 -0.29 -7.96 -0.05
C ALA A 29 -1.43 -8.92 0.32
N ALA A 30 -1.24 -9.77 1.33
CA ALA A 30 -2.27 -10.68 1.81
C ALA A 30 -3.51 -9.94 2.32
N ASP A 31 -3.33 -8.91 3.15
CA ASP A 31 -4.44 -8.12 3.71
C ASP A 31 -5.27 -7.42 2.64
N TYR A 32 -4.61 -6.95 1.59
CA TYR A 32 -5.29 -6.29 0.48
C TYR A 32 -5.78 -7.25 -0.60
N GLY A 33 -5.48 -8.55 -0.53
CA GLY A 33 -5.77 -9.49 -1.61
C GLY A 33 -5.03 -9.17 -2.91
N LEU A 34 -3.77 -8.74 -2.80
CA LEU A 34 -2.90 -8.37 -3.89
C LEU A 34 -1.76 -9.37 -4.08
N ASN A 35 -1.10 -9.29 -5.23
CA ASN A 35 0.21 -9.88 -5.41
C ASN A 35 1.29 -8.98 -4.80
N GLN A 36 2.34 -9.56 -4.23
CA GLN A 36 3.47 -8.81 -3.66
C GLN A 36 4.12 -7.83 -4.65
N GLY A 37 4.17 -8.17 -5.95
CA GLY A 37 4.61 -7.26 -7.01
C GLY A 37 3.79 -5.95 -7.08
N ARG A 38 2.48 -6.00 -6.79
CA ARG A 38 1.63 -4.80 -6.76
C ARG A 38 2.00 -3.86 -5.61
N VAL A 39 2.36 -4.42 -4.45
CA VAL A 39 2.87 -3.64 -3.32
C VAL A 39 4.25 -3.06 -3.64
N SER A 40 5.11 -3.82 -4.34
CA SER A 40 6.41 -3.33 -4.81
C SER A 40 6.30 -2.13 -5.78
N GLU A 41 5.31 -2.12 -6.68
CA GLU A 41 5.02 -0.95 -7.52
C GLU A 41 4.68 0.30 -6.70
N ILE A 42 3.96 0.15 -5.59
CA ILE A 42 3.63 1.26 -4.68
C ILE A 42 4.86 1.72 -3.92
N ASN A 43 5.66 0.78 -3.40
CA ASN A 43 6.88 1.06 -2.65
C ASN A 43 7.93 1.81 -3.50
N THR A 44 8.10 1.38 -4.75
CA THR A 44 9.08 1.96 -5.68
C THR A 44 8.56 3.21 -6.41
N GLY A 45 7.32 3.64 -6.14
CA GLY A 45 6.72 4.81 -6.75
C GLY A 45 6.21 4.64 -8.18
N LYS A 46 6.28 3.42 -8.76
CA LYS A 46 5.66 3.12 -10.07
C LYS A 46 4.14 3.31 -10.06
N ARG A 47 3.51 3.17 -8.89
CA ARG A 47 2.07 3.36 -8.68
C ARG A 47 1.80 4.37 -7.57
N GLY A 48 0.88 5.29 -7.84
CA GLY A 48 0.39 6.24 -6.85
C GLY A 48 1.44 7.23 -6.35
N VAL A 49 2.39 7.64 -7.22
CA VAL A 49 3.50 8.54 -6.87
C VAL A 49 3.05 9.81 -6.14
N VAL A 50 1.93 10.41 -6.57
CA VAL A 50 1.36 11.65 -6.00
C VAL A 50 0.59 11.43 -4.69
N ILE A 51 0.29 10.18 -4.32
CA ILE A 51 -0.49 9.86 -3.12
C ILE A 51 0.46 9.85 -1.93
N GLN A 52 0.22 10.73 -0.97
CA GLN A 52 1.00 10.74 0.26
C GLN A 52 0.55 9.61 1.19
N PRO A 53 1.44 9.07 2.04
CA PRO A 53 1.04 8.07 3.02
C PRO A 53 0.09 8.68 4.04
N GLN A 54 -0.84 7.89 4.56
CA GLN A 54 -1.74 8.35 5.61
C GLN A 54 -0.94 8.89 6.79
N ALA A 55 -1.32 10.08 7.28
CA ALA A 55 -0.68 10.68 8.43
C ALA A 55 -0.93 9.80 9.66
N GLN A 56 0.13 9.54 10.43
CA GLN A 56 -0.05 9.00 11.77
C GLN A 56 -0.74 10.06 12.63
N LEU A 57 -1.87 9.71 13.24
CA LEU A 57 -2.35 10.41 14.42
C LEU A 57 -1.42 10.03 15.56
N THR A 58 -0.41 10.85 15.82
CA THR A 58 0.41 10.74 17.03
C THR A 58 -0.44 11.26 18.18
N MET A 59 -1.05 10.36 18.95
CA MET A 59 -1.57 10.71 20.27
C MET A 59 -0.37 10.84 21.21
N LEU A 60 -0.20 12.03 21.80
CA LEU A 60 0.81 12.34 22.82
C LEU A 60 0.39 11.83 24.20
#